data_AF-X1STQ8-F1
#
_entry.id   AF-X1STQ8-F1
#
_cell.length_a   1.000
_cell.length_b   1.000
_cell.length_c   1.000
_cell.angle_alpha   90.00
_cell.angle_beta   90.00
_cell.angle_gamma   90.00
#
_symmetry.space_group_name_H-M   'P 1'
#
loop_
_entity.id
_entity.type
_entity.pdbx_description
1 polymer ?
#
loop_
_entity_poly.entity_id
_entity_poly.type
_entity_poly.pdbx_seq_one_letter_code
_entity_poly.pdbx_strand_id
1 'polypeptide(L)'
;SNMVEVEIQVPEYKLWCPDDPMLYRITASVQSHASIDENSVRFGFRDFRFENGYFRLNGKRIFLKGSNFSTHYPVGYTVPLDEDMLRRDVVNMKALGFNFVRIPFGCPNPRVLDIYDELGILVQQEHYGCWQLGYYGRYKFPKPDNLKDLLINRFENSIRGIIMRDRNHLLTKILFVLDFGIFGLKMAIFDSTVKGFF
;
A
#
# COMPACT_ATOMS: atom_id res chain seq x y z
N SER A 1 13.18 -16.99 -18.23
CA SER A 1 12.38 -15.75 -18.36
C SER A 1 13.16 -14.80 -19.26
N ASN A 2 12.51 -14.09 -20.17
CA ASN A 2 13.16 -13.05 -20.97
C ASN A 2 13.08 -11.76 -20.16
N MET A 3 14.13 -11.46 -19.40
CA MET A 3 14.21 -10.25 -18.57
C MET A 3 15.12 -9.25 -19.26
N VAL A 4 14.65 -8.02 -19.41
CA VAL A 4 15.41 -6.89 -19.93
C VAL A 4 15.48 -5.85 -18.83
N GLU A 5 16.70 -5.49 -18.43
CA GLU A 5 16.95 -4.43 -17.45
C GLU A 5 17.43 -3.18 -18.18
N VAL A 6 16.85 -2.04 -17.82
CA VAL A 6 17.19 -0.73 -18.39
C VAL A 6 17.40 0.25 -17.25
N GLU A 7 18.52 0.95 -17.28
CA GLU A 7 18.82 2.04 -16.37
C GLU A 7 18.55 3.38 -17.05
N ILE A 8 17.73 4.21 -16.42
CA ILE A 8 17.36 5.53 -16.96
C ILE A 8 17.83 6.59 -15.97
N GLN A 9 18.69 7.48 -16.43
CA GLN A 9 19.15 8.64 -15.64
C GLN A 9 18.16 9.79 -15.81
N VAL A 10 17.60 10.26 -14.69
CA VAL A 10 16.65 11.37 -14.66
C VAL A 10 17.30 12.53 -13.88
N PRO A 11 18.03 13.44 -14.54
CA PRO A 11 18.62 14.60 -13.86
C PRO A 11 17.52 15.54 -13.34
N GLU A 12 17.81 16.24 -12.25
CA GLU A 12 16.93 17.27 -11.67
C GLU A 12 15.49 16.80 -11.38
N TYR A 13 15.32 15.52 -11.00
CA TYR A 13 14.02 14.99 -10.63
C TYR A 13 13.44 15.74 -9.42
N LYS A 14 12.12 15.86 -9.41
CA LYS A 14 11.36 16.42 -8.29
C LYS A 14 10.89 15.30 -7.39
N LEU A 15 11.01 15.54 -6.10
CA LEU A 15 10.57 14.60 -5.08
C LEU A 15 9.06 14.70 -4.90
N TRP A 16 8.41 13.54 -4.79
CA TRP A 16 7.05 13.45 -4.30
C TRP A 16 7.03 13.75 -2.80
N CYS A 17 6.09 14.60 -2.38
CA CYS A 17 5.76 14.81 -0.97
C CYS A 17 4.26 15.14 -0.80
N PRO A 18 3.71 15.04 0.42
CA PRO A 18 2.29 15.33 0.66
C PRO A 18 1.81 16.69 0.16
N ASP A 19 2.67 17.71 0.20
CA ASP A 19 2.33 19.08 -0.20
C ASP A 19 2.56 19.35 -1.70
N ASP A 20 3.46 18.60 -2.33
CA ASP A 20 3.77 18.63 -3.76
C ASP A 20 3.90 17.18 -4.29
N PRO A 21 2.78 16.52 -4.63
CA PRO A 21 2.74 15.12 -5.00
C PRO A 21 3.15 14.90 -6.46
N MET A 22 4.41 15.22 -6.79
CA MET A 22 4.91 15.06 -8.16
C MET A 22 4.92 13.59 -8.61
N LEU A 23 4.25 13.32 -9.73
CA LEU A 23 4.15 12.01 -10.36
C LEU A 23 4.77 12.00 -11.74
N TYR A 24 5.45 10.91 -12.04
CA TYR A 24 6.03 10.55 -13.32
C TYR A 24 5.26 9.37 -13.91
N ARG A 25 5.35 9.18 -15.22
CA ARG A 25 4.84 8.01 -15.93
C ARG A 25 6.00 7.34 -16.64
N ILE A 26 6.14 6.03 -16.44
CA ILE A 26 6.99 5.18 -17.27
C ILE A 26 6.11 4.30 -18.13
N THR A 27 6.47 4.19 -19.40
CA THR A 27 5.76 3.40 -20.40
C THR A 27 6.74 2.41 -21.01
N ALA A 28 6.41 1.13 -20.92
CA ALA A 28 7.16 0.06 -21.58
C ALA A 28 6.32 -0.46 -22.74
N SER A 29 6.89 -0.47 -23.94
CA SER A 29 6.24 -0.98 -25.14
C SER A 29 7.06 -2.10 -25.77
N VAL A 30 6.41 -3.20 -26.15
CA VAL A 30 7.00 -4.29 -26.92
C VAL A 30 6.37 -4.28 -28.30
N GLN A 31 7.21 -4.11 -29.32
CA GLN A 31 6.76 -4.07 -30.71
C GLN A 31 7.20 -5.34 -31.45
N SER A 32 6.25 -5.95 -32.15
CA SER A 32 6.48 -6.99 -33.15
C SER A 32 6.17 -6.44 -34.55
N HIS A 33 6.38 -7.25 -35.59
CA HIS A 33 5.97 -6.88 -36.95
C HIS A 33 4.45 -6.67 -37.11
N ALA A 34 3.63 -7.25 -36.22
CA ALA A 34 2.17 -7.28 -36.38
C ALA A 34 1.40 -6.55 -35.25
N SER A 35 2.05 -6.25 -34.12
CA SER A 35 1.38 -5.67 -32.95
C SER A 35 2.34 -4.89 -32.05
N ILE A 36 1.78 -3.97 -31.27
CA ILE A 36 2.44 -3.28 -30.17
C ILE A 36 1.64 -3.60 -28.91
N ASP A 37 2.34 -4.02 -27.86
CA ASP A 37 1.81 -4.12 -26.50
C ASP A 37 2.45 -3.03 -25.64
N GLU A 38 1.66 -2.35 -24.82
CA GLU A 38 2.12 -1.23 -24.00
C GLU A 38 1.59 -1.36 -22.58
N ASN A 39 2.46 -1.09 -21.61
CA ASN A 39 2.08 -0.97 -20.22
C ASN A 39 2.68 0.30 -19.60
N SER A 40 1.84 1.06 -18.90
CA SER A 40 2.19 2.33 -18.28
C SER A 40 1.98 2.28 -16.78
N VAL A 41 2.96 2.76 -16.03
CA VAL A 41 2.91 2.84 -14.56
C VAL A 41 3.24 4.26 -14.12
N ARG A 42 2.52 4.76 -13.13
CA ARG A 42 2.83 6.02 -12.47
C ARG A 42 3.68 5.78 -11.24
N PHE A 43 4.64 6.66 -11.03
CA PHE A 43 5.55 6.58 -9.89
C PHE A 43 6.01 8.00 -9.49
N GLY A 44 6.83 8.09 -8.46
CA GLY A 44 7.36 9.36 -7.97
C GLY A 44 8.62 9.10 -7.14
N PHE A 45 9.50 10.09 -7.10
CA PHE A 45 10.76 9.94 -6.38
C PHE A 45 10.54 10.30 -4.92
N ARG A 46 10.73 9.36 -4.01
CA ARG A 46 10.71 9.64 -2.57
C ARG A 46 11.61 8.69 -1.80
N ASP A 47 12.10 9.18 -0.68
CA ASP A 47 12.80 8.40 0.32
C ASP A 47 11.99 8.40 1.62
N PHE A 48 11.62 7.23 2.13
CA PHE A 48 10.89 7.12 3.39
C PHE A 48 11.51 6.07 4.27
N ARG A 49 11.93 6.49 5.46
CA ARG A 49 12.71 5.68 6.40
C ARG A 49 12.23 5.91 7.81
N PHE A 50 12.50 4.93 8.68
CA PHE A 50 12.44 5.13 10.11
C PHE A 50 13.87 5.05 10.64
N GLU A 51 14.31 6.14 11.25
CA GLU A 51 15.68 6.31 11.66
C GLU A 51 15.71 7.12 12.95
N ASN A 52 16.50 6.66 13.93
CA ASN A 52 16.68 7.34 15.21
C ASN A 52 15.36 7.61 15.96
N GLY A 53 14.39 6.69 15.86
CA GLY A 53 13.10 6.80 16.53
C GLY A 53 12.04 7.65 15.80
N TYR A 54 12.34 8.11 14.57
CA TYR A 54 11.45 9.00 13.84
C TYR A 54 11.22 8.52 12.40
N PHE A 55 10.01 8.76 11.89
CA PHE A 55 9.75 8.70 10.46
C PHE A 55 10.41 9.89 9.77
N ARG A 56 11.05 9.62 8.64
CA ARG A 56 11.64 10.61 7.75
C ARG A 56 11.09 10.42 6.34
N LEU A 57 10.69 11.52 5.72
CA LEU A 57 10.35 11.60 4.30
C LEU A 57 11.33 12.59 3.65
N ASN A 58 12.06 12.13 2.64
CA ASN A 58 13.05 12.92 1.89
C ASN A 58 14.08 13.58 2.84
N GLY A 59 14.58 12.81 3.80
CA GLY A 59 15.51 13.25 4.86
C GLY A 59 14.87 14.07 6.00
N LYS A 60 13.67 14.62 5.82
CA LYS A 60 12.99 15.46 6.81
C LYS A 60 12.15 14.62 7.76
N ARG A 61 12.22 14.89 9.06
CA ARG A 61 11.35 14.26 10.07
C ARG A 61 9.89 14.60 9.78
N ILE A 62 9.02 13.59 9.84
CA ILE A 62 7.58 13.75 9.65
C ILE A 62 6.82 13.08 10.80
N PHE A 63 5.69 13.68 11.17
CA PHE A 63 4.69 13.04 12.02
C PHE A 63 3.54 12.57 11.14
N LEU A 64 3.18 11.29 11.28
CA LEU A 64 2.03 10.72 10.58
C LEU A 64 0.77 11.15 11.33
N LYS A 65 -0.04 11.97 10.67
CA LYS A 65 -1.34 12.47 11.15
C LYS A 65 -2.40 11.93 10.20
N GLY A 66 -3.22 11.01 10.67
CA GLY A 66 -4.14 10.33 9.77
C GLY A 66 -5.31 9.65 10.44
N SER A 67 -6.16 9.10 9.57
CA SER A 67 -7.35 8.34 9.93
C SER A 67 -7.29 6.93 9.34
N ASN A 68 -8.26 6.09 9.68
CA ASN A 68 -8.49 4.83 8.98
C ASN A 68 -9.38 5.07 7.76
N PHE A 69 -9.01 4.47 6.63
CA PHE A 69 -9.87 4.34 5.48
C PHE A 69 -11.05 3.44 5.81
N SER A 70 -12.22 3.86 5.38
CA SER A 70 -13.45 3.11 5.56
C SER A 70 -14.38 3.39 4.40
N THR A 71 -14.90 2.33 3.80
CA THR A 71 -15.82 2.42 2.66
C THR A 71 -17.25 2.45 3.19
N HIS A 72 -17.69 3.60 3.67
CA HIS A 72 -19.07 3.83 4.09
C HIS A 72 -19.67 4.94 3.24
N TYR A 73 -20.15 4.58 2.04
CA TYR A 73 -20.81 5.52 1.16
C TYR A 73 -22.34 5.35 1.28
N PRO A 74 -23.14 6.39 1.02
CA PRO A 74 -24.61 6.33 1.16
C PRO A 74 -25.31 5.19 0.41
N VAL A 75 -24.61 4.62 -0.57
CA VAL A 75 -25.11 3.70 -1.60
C VAL A 75 -24.39 2.34 -1.58
N GLY A 76 -23.44 2.13 -0.67
CA GLY A 76 -22.71 0.87 -0.56
C GLY A 76 -21.47 0.90 0.33
N TYR A 77 -20.93 -0.28 0.61
CA TYR A 77 -19.86 -0.49 1.59
C TYR A 77 -18.50 -0.89 0.99
N THR A 78 -18.34 -0.87 -0.34
CA THR A 78 -17.19 -1.53 -0.98
C THR A 78 -16.34 -0.60 -1.83
N VAL A 79 -16.98 0.24 -2.64
CA VAL A 79 -16.32 1.22 -3.54
C VAL A 79 -17.27 2.42 -3.62
N PRO A 80 -16.76 3.66 -3.65
CA PRO A 80 -17.64 4.78 -3.98
C PRO A 80 -18.25 4.55 -5.36
N LEU A 81 -19.53 4.86 -5.55
CA LEU A 81 -20.14 4.79 -6.89
C LEU A 81 -19.47 5.78 -7.87
N ASP A 82 -18.81 6.80 -7.33
CA ASP A 82 -18.16 7.88 -8.05
C ASP A 82 -16.79 8.19 -7.40
N GLU A 83 -15.71 8.16 -8.20
CA GLU A 83 -14.35 8.47 -7.73
C GLU A 83 -14.28 9.86 -7.07
N ASP A 84 -15.14 10.80 -7.46
CA ASP A 84 -15.20 12.14 -6.88
C ASP A 84 -15.55 12.14 -5.38
N MET A 85 -16.29 11.14 -4.89
CA MET A 85 -16.57 11.02 -3.45
C MET A 85 -15.28 10.81 -2.67
N LEU A 86 -14.44 9.86 -3.12
CA LEU A 86 -13.16 9.61 -2.47
C LEU A 86 -12.23 10.83 -2.62
N ARG A 87 -12.16 11.45 -3.80
CA ARG A 87 -11.33 12.66 -3.99
C ARG A 87 -11.73 13.77 -3.02
N ARG A 88 -13.02 14.00 -2.80
CA ARG A 88 -13.52 14.97 -1.82
C ARG A 88 -13.10 14.61 -0.40
N ASP A 89 -13.18 13.34 -0.02
CA ASP A 89 -12.71 12.88 1.29
C ASP A 89 -11.23 13.16 1.48
N VAL A 90 -10.39 12.87 0.47
CA VAL A 90 -8.96 13.15 0.54
C VAL A 90 -8.64 14.64 0.60
N VAL A 91 -9.37 15.48 -0.15
CA VAL A 91 -9.24 16.94 -0.07
C VAL A 91 -9.61 17.44 1.33
N ASN A 92 -10.70 16.93 1.91
CA ASN A 92 -11.11 17.27 3.27
C ASN A 92 -10.07 16.82 4.30
N MET A 93 -9.50 15.62 4.13
CA MET A 93 -8.41 15.13 4.98
C MET A 93 -7.21 16.09 4.96
N LYS A 94 -6.82 16.58 3.78
CA LYS A 94 -5.74 17.57 3.65
C LYS A 94 -6.10 18.90 4.29
N ALA A 95 -7.33 19.37 4.13
CA ALA A 95 -7.81 20.59 4.78
C ALA A 95 -7.77 20.49 6.32
N LEU A 96 -7.99 19.30 6.87
CA LEU A 96 -7.85 19.00 8.31
C LEU A 96 -6.39 18.80 8.76
N GLY A 97 -5.42 18.87 7.83
CA GLY A 97 -4.00 18.73 8.11
C GLY A 97 -3.52 17.28 8.25
N PHE A 98 -4.30 16.31 7.77
CA PHE A 98 -3.85 14.92 7.65
C PHE A 98 -2.89 14.76 6.47
N ASN A 99 -1.91 13.90 6.66
CA ASN A 99 -0.90 13.54 5.67
C ASN A 99 -0.75 12.02 5.50
N PHE A 100 -1.62 11.25 6.16
CA PHE A 100 -1.53 9.82 6.26
C PHE A 100 -2.92 9.18 6.35
N VAL A 101 -3.04 7.96 5.83
CA VAL A 101 -4.22 7.10 5.98
C VAL A 101 -3.80 5.65 6.18
N ARG A 102 -4.50 4.96 7.07
CA ARG A 102 -4.36 3.52 7.27
C ARG A 102 -5.49 2.81 6.55
N ILE A 103 -5.19 1.83 5.71
CA ILE A 103 -6.16 0.97 5.03
C ILE A 103 -6.19 -0.37 5.75
N PRO A 104 -7.14 -0.54 6.69
CA PRO A 104 -7.18 -1.74 7.50
C PRO A 104 -7.75 -2.91 6.71
N PHE A 105 -7.29 -4.11 7.05
CA PHE A 105 -8.00 -5.37 6.80
C PHE A 105 -8.27 -5.73 5.34
N GLY A 106 -7.44 -5.28 4.42
CA GLY A 106 -7.56 -5.67 3.03
C GLY A 106 -6.84 -4.74 2.08
N CYS A 107 -6.88 -5.12 0.82
CA CYS A 107 -6.39 -4.26 -0.24
C CYS A 107 -7.56 -3.60 -0.96
N PRO A 108 -7.58 -2.26 -1.04
CA PRO A 108 -8.66 -1.54 -1.68
C PRO A 108 -8.58 -1.76 -3.20
N ASN A 109 -9.58 -1.25 -3.91
CA ASN A 109 -9.47 -1.06 -5.35
C ASN A 109 -8.17 -0.26 -5.66
N PRO A 110 -7.31 -0.67 -6.62
CA PRO A 110 -6.09 0.04 -6.97
C PRO A 110 -6.29 1.55 -7.23
N ARG A 111 -7.45 1.95 -7.76
CA ARG A 111 -7.78 3.37 -7.99
C ARG A 111 -7.82 4.21 -6.71
N VAL A 112 -8.06 3.59 -5.55
CA VAL A 112 -7.98 4.27 -4.25
C VAL A 112 -6.55 4.71 -3.96
N LEU A 113 -5.56 3.84 -4.23
CA LEU A 113 -4.14 4.15 -4.03
C LEU A 113 -3.67 5.23 -4.99
N ASP A 114 -4.11 5.15 -6.25
CA ASP A 114 -3.89 6.18 -7.27
C ASP A 114 -4.33 7.59 -6.80
N ILE A 115 -5.50 7.70 -6.19
CA ILE A 115 -6.03 8.99 -5.71
C ILE A 115 -5.20 9.52 -4.54
N TYR A 116 -4.75 8.67 -3.63
CA TYR A 116 -3.85 9.09 -2.55
C TYR A 116 -2.46 9.50 -3.06
N ASP A 117 -1.93 8.79 -4.08
CA ASP A 117 -0.68 9.14 -4.76
C ASP A 117 -0.79 10.54 -5.38
N GLU A 118 -1.89 10.82 -6.09
CA GLU A 118 -2.16 12.09 -6.78
C GLU A 118 -2.39 13.26 -5.83
N LEU A 119 -3.09 13.03 -4.71
CA LEU A 119 -3.47 14.11 -3.80
C LEU A 119 -2.46 14.32 -2.68
N GLY A 120 -1.49 13.42 -2.50
CA GLY A 120 -0.40 13.60 -1.55
C GLY A 120 -0.74 13.14 -0.12
N ILE A 121 -1.24 11.92 0.04
CA ILE A 121 -1.48 11.30 1.35
C ILE A 121 -0.64 10.03 1.47
N LEU A 122 0.11 9.86 2.56
CA LEU A 122 0.83 8.61 2.82
C LEU A 122 -0.15 7.47 3.15
N VAL A 123 0.07 6.27 2.61
CA VAL A 123 -0.79 5.11 2.88
C VAL A 123 -0.03 4.05 3.67
N GLN A 124 -0.62 3.58 4.76
CA GLN A 124 -0.32 2.27 5.33
C GLN A 124 -1.36 1.29 4.82
N GLN A 125 -0.92 0.19 4.23
CA GLN A 125 -1.82 -0.84 3.74
C GLN A 125 -1.62 -2.13 4.54
N GLU A 126 -2.73 -2.76 4.91
CA GLU A 126 -2.72 -4.04 5.62
C GLU A 126 -3.15 -5.19 4.72
N HIS A 127 -2.66 -6.39 5.02
CA HIS A 127 -2.99 -7.59 4.28
C HIS A 127 -4.18 -8.33 4.89
N TYR A 128 -4.95 -9.07 4.09
CA TYR A 128 -6.11 -9.86 4.55
C TYR A 128 -5.77 -10.92 5.61
N GLY A 129 -4.50 -11.20 5.83
CA GLY A 129 -4.00 -12.10 6.88
C GLY A 129 -3.78 -11.42 8.24
N CYS A 130 -3.92 -10.10 8.37
CA CYS A 130 -3.79 -9.38 9.65
C CYS A 130 -5.03 -9.55 10.54
N TRP A 131 -6.14 -10.06 10.00
CA TRP A 131 -7.31 -10.42 10.79
C TRP A 131 -7.19 -11.83 11.35
N GLN A 132 -7.44 -11.92 12.64
CA GLN A 132 -7.60 -13.18 13.35
C GLN A 132 -8.67 -14.06 12.67
N LEU A 133 -8.33 -15.31 12.41
CA LEU A 133 -9.31 -16.40 12.26
C LEU A 133 -9.67 -17.03 13.63
N GLY A 134 -9.38 -16.31 14.72
CA GLY A 134 -9.55 -16.77 16.10
C GLY A 134 -10.84 -16.26 16.71
N TYR A 135 -11.68 -17.20 17.13
CA TYR A 135 -12.70 -17.14 18.18
C TYR A 135 -12.78 -15.82 18.98
N TYR A 136 -13.53 -14.84 18.48
CA TYR A 136 -14.01 -13.73 19.30
C TYR A 136 -15.51 -13.90 19.53
N GLY A 137 -15.89 -14.18 20.78
CA GLY A 137 -17.28 -14.26 21.22
C GLY A 137 -17.99 -15.59 20.91
N ARG A 138 -19.31 -15.52 20.68
CA ARG A 138 -20.22 -16.68 20.57
C ARG A 138 -20.01 -17.56 19.33
N TYR A 139 -19.18 -17.13 18.38
CA TYR A 139 -18.98 -17.82 17.10
C TYR A 139 -17.77 -18.76 17.19
N LYS A 140 -18.05 -20.06 17.38
CA LYS A 140 -17.05 -21.13 17.38
C LYS A 140 -16.86 -21.65 15.97
N PHE A 141 -15.79 -21.25 15.29
CA PHE A 141 -15.42 -21.85 14.01
C PHE A 141 -14.73 -23.19 14.24
N PRO A 142 -15.08 -24.29 13.53
CA PRO A 142 -14.40 -25.56 13.71
C PRO A 142 -12.88 -25.38 13.59
N LYS A 143 -12.13 -25.93 14.54
CA LYS A 143 -10.67 -25.86 14.58
C LYS A 143 -10.14 -27.06 13.77
N PRO A 144 -9.72 -26.87 12.51
CA PRO A 144 -9.11 -27.96 11.78
C PRO A 144 -7.74 -28.29 12.41
N ASP A 145 -7.32 -29.55 12.31
CA ASP A 145 -6.05 -30.01 12.87
C ASP A 145 -4.84 -29.27 12.29
N ASN A 146 -4.96 -28.79 11.04
CA ASN A 146 -3.95 -28.02 10.32
C ASN A 146 -4.13 -26.48 10.41
N LEU A 147 -4.86 -25.98 11.41
CA LEU A 147 -5.14 -24.52 11.55
C LEU A 147 -3.87 -23.67 11.48
N LYS A 148 -2.77 -24.11 12.08
CA LYS A 148 -1.50 -23.38 12.08
C LYS A 148 -0.95 -23.18 10.67
N ASP A 149 -0.91 -24.24 9.87
CA ASP A 149 -0.38 -24.18 8.50
C ASP A 149 -1.30 -23.37 7.59
N LEU A 150 -2.62 -23.47 7.79
CA LEU A 150 -3.60 -22.66 7.08
C LEU A 150 -3.40 -21.16 7.34
N LEU A 151 -3.14 -20.80 8.60
CA LEU A 151 -2.87 -19.41 9.01
C LEU A 151 -1.57 -18.88 8.39
N ILE A 152 -0.50 -19.66 8.42
CA ILE A 152 0.78 -19.30 7.81
C ILE A 152 0.62 -19.11 6.30
N ASN A 153 0.02 -20.08 5.60
CA ASN A 153 -0.21 -19.99 4.16
C ASN A 153 -1.09 -18.79 3.80
N ARG A 154 -2.15 -18.50 4.57
CA ARG A 154 -2.98 -17.31 4.38
C ARG A 154 -2.18 -16.04 4.56
N PHE A 155 -1.36 -15.96 5.60
CA PHE A 155 -0.51 -14.82 5.90
C PHE A 155 0.45 -14.53 4.75
N GLU A 156 1.22 -15.55 4.33
CA GLU A 156 2.20 -15.46 3.25
C GLU A 156 1.54 -15.07 1.93
N ASN A 157 0.45 -15.74 1.54
CA ASN A 157 -0.26 -15.44 0.30
C ASN A 157 -0.86 -14.02 0.32
N SER A 158 -1.39 -13.58 1.46
CA SER A 158 -1.98 -12.24 1.57
C SER A 158 -0.92 -11.15 1.45
N ILE A 159 0.24 -11.31 2.10
CA ILE A 159 1.35 -10.36 2.00
C ILE A 159 1.91 -10.38 0.57
N ARG A 160 2.19 -11.56 0.03
CA ARG A 160 2.73 -11.70 -1.34
C ARG A 160 1.80 -11.06 -2.36
N GLY A 161 0.49 -11.27 -2.25
CA GLY A 161 -0.50 -10.68 -3.14
C GLY A 161 -0.46 -9.16 -3.16
N ILE A 162 -0.41 -8.52 -1.99
CA ILE A 162 -0.32 -7.06 -1.88
C ILE A 162 1.01 -6.54 -2.42
N ILE A 163 2.12 -7.18 -2.07
CA ILE A 163 3.45 -6.75 -2.55
C ILE A 163 3.50 -6.84 -4.07
N MET A 164 3.09 -7.96 -4.66
CA MET A 164 3.15 -8.14 -6.12
C MET A 164 2.26 -7.16 -6.86
N ARG A 165 1.09 -6.81 -6.30
CA ARG A 165 0.13 -5.88 -6.92
C ARG A 165 0.54 -4.42 -6.75
N ASP A 166 0.94 -4.03 -5.53
CA ASP A 166 1.02 -2.64 -5.12
C ASP A 166 2.46 -2.13 -4.91
N ARG A 167 3.50 -2.94 -5.17
CA ARG A 167 4.93 -2.53 -5.06
C ARG A 167 5.32 -1.32 -5.89
N ASN A 168 4.60 -1.10 -7.00
CA ASN A 168 4.86 0.02 -7.90
C ASN A 168 4.12 1.30 -7.47
N HIS A 169 3.13 1.18 -6.57
CA HIS A 169 2.49 2.36 -5.99
C HIS A 169 3.47 3.07 -5.08
N LEU A 170 3.40 4.39 -5.15
CA LEU A 170 4.31 5.24 -4.42
C LEU A 170 4.23 4.99 -2.94
N LEU A 171 3.05 4.73 -2.41
CA LEU A 171 2.76 4.82 -0.99
C LEU A 171 2.90 3.50 -0.21
N THR A 172 3.05 2.36 -0.89
CA THR A 172 3.07 1.02 -0.29
C THR A 172 4.40 0.65 0.39
N LYS A 173 5.01 1.55 1.17
CA LYS A 173 6.23 1.24 1.94
C LYS A 173 6.00 1.07 3.44
N ILE A 174 4.77 1.27 3.90
CA ILE A 174 4.40 1.05 5.30
C ILE A 174 3.46 -0.15 5.36
N LEU A 175 4.01 -1.35 5.21
CA LEU A 175 3.30 -2.59 5.53
C LEU A 175 3.45 -2.85 7.02
N PHE A 176 2.41 -2.59 7.79
CA PHE A 176 2.37 -3.07 9.17
C PHE A 176 1.87 -4.51 9.17
N VAL A 177 2.70 -5.41 9.68
CA VAL A 177 2.28 -6.74 10.08
C VAL A 177 1.63 -6.60 11.46
N LEU A 178 0.32 -6.37 11.49
CA LEU A 178 -0.44 -6.48 12.72
C LEU A 178 -0.83 -7.95 12.92
N ASP A 179 -0.15 -8.63 13.82
CA ASP A 179 -0.59 -9.90 14.38
C ASP A 179 -1.24 -9.62 15.73
N PHE A 180 -2.55 -9.42 15.71
CA PHE A 180 -3.32 -9.59 16.93
C PHE A 180 -3.47 -11.11 17.10
N GLY A 181 -2.76 -11.74 18.03
CA GLY A 181 -3.16 -13.06 18.53
C GLY A 181 -2.12 -14.15 18.60
N ILE A 182 -1.00 -14.11 17.85
CA ILE A 182 -0.02 -15.23 17.90
C ILE A 182 1.41 -14.78 18.21
N PHE A 183 1.91 -13.66 17.66
CA PHE A 183 3.33 -13.27 17.82
C PHE A 183 3.62 -11.86 18.36
N GLY A 184 2.60 -11.12 18.81
CA GLY A 184 2.78 -9.77 19.31
C GLY A 184 3.12 -8.75 18.21
N LEU A 185 3.03 -7.47 18.55
CA LEU A 185 3.22 -6.37 17.61
C LEU A 185 4.67 -6.32 17.11
N LYS A 186 4.93 -6.76 15.88
CA LYS A 186 6.23 -6.55 15.20
C LYS A 186 6.08 -5.53 14.09
N MET A 187 6.63 -4.35 14.32
CA MET A 187 6.77 -3.31 13.29
C MET A 187 7.90 -3.70 12.35
N ALA A 188 7.58 -4.26 11.19
CA ALA A 188 8.54 -4.49 10.12
C ALA A 188 8.41 -3.37 9.09
N ILE A 189 9.29 -2.38 9.17
CA ILE A 189 9.53 -1.47 8.06
C ILE A 189 10.38 -2.25 7.07
N PHE A 190 10.04 -2.18 5.78
CA PHE A 190 10.71 -2.91 4.69
C PHE A 190 12.24 -2.73 4.76
N ASP A 191 12.95 -3.63 5.43
CA ASP A 191 14.42 -3.59 5.46
C ASP A 191 15.07 -5.00 5.45
N SER A 192 14.46 -6.02 6.06
CA SER A 192 15.12 -7.34 6.15
C SER A 192 14.28 -8.57 5.78
N THR A 193 13.00 -8.63 6.14
CA THR A 193 12.20 -9.87 5.95
C THR A 193 11.78 -10.13 4.51
N VAL A 194 11.75 -9.10 3.65
CA VAL A 194 11.32 -9.24 2.24
C VAL A 194 12.49 -9.54 1.30
N LYS A 195 13.75 -9.45 1.75
CA LYS A 195 14.91 -9.78 0.89
C LYS A 195 14.91 -11.24 0.40
N GLY A 196 14.21 -12.15 1.07
CA GLY A 196 14.04 -13.54 0.62
C GLY A 196 12.94 -13.77 -0.42
N PHE A 197 12.19 -12.74 -0.81
CA PHE A 197 11.13 -12.82 -1.82
C PHE A 197 11.52 -12.24 -3.19
N PHE A 198 12.73 -11.68 -3.31
CA PHE A 198 13.30 -11.14 -4.54
C PHE A 198 14.30 -12.11 -5.16
#